data_AF-Q01V54-F1
#
_entry.id   AF-Q01V54-F1
#
_cell.length_a   1.000
_cell.length_b   1.000
_cell.length_c   1.000
_cell.angle_alpha   90.00
_cell.angle_beta   90.00
_cell.angle_gamma   90.00
#
_symmetry.space_group_name_H-M   'P 1'
#
loop_
_entity.id
_entity.type
_entity.pdbx_description
1 polymer ?
#
loop_
_entity_poly.entity_id
_entity_poly.type
_entity_poly.pdbx_seq_one_letter_code
_entity_poly.pdbx_strand_id
1 'polypeptide(L)'
;MMRYNEVMRTTLDLDDDLLAAAKPLARQQGVTLGQFISNLARLSLATTAPMKVRNGILLLTPKPGAPRPDMELVNRLRDEE
;
A
#
# COMPACT_ATOMS: atom_id res chain seq x y z
N MET A 1 -7.77 -29.88 12.32
CA MET A 1 -6.95 -28.82 11.69
C MET A 1 -7.04 -27.59 12.58
N MET A 2 -5.96 -27.26 13.30
CA MET A 2 -5.95 -26.18 14.29
C MET A 2 -6.13 -24.83 13.59
N ARG A 3 -7.22 -24.14 13.93
CA ARG A 3 -7.44 -22.75 13.56
C ARG A 3 -6.60 -21.90 14.52
N TYR A 4 -5.44 -21.40 14.08
CA TYR A 4 -4.75 -20.34 14.81
C TYR A 4 -5.54 -19.04 14.66
N ASN A 5 -6.57 -18.90 15.49
CA ASN A 5 -7.18 -17.61 15.78
C ASN A 5 -6.72 -17.20 17.18
N GLU A 6 -5.43 -16.93 17.31
CA GLU A 6 -4.86 -16.26 18.47
C GLU A 6 -4.15 -15.01 17.97
N VAL A 7 -4.61 -13.85 18.43
CA VAL A 7 -3.87 -12.60 18.24
C VAL A 7 -2.50 -12.79 18.89
N MET A 8 -1.48 -13.02 18.07
CA MET A 8 -0.09 -13.08 18.53
C MET A 8 0.30 -11.72 19.12
N ARG A 9 0.89 -11.73 20.31
CA ARG A 9 1.55 -10.57 20.91
C ARG A 9 3.04 -10.67 20.61
N THR A 10 3.52 -9.82 19.72
CA THR A 10 4.94 -9.73 19.36
C THR A 10 5.48 -8.38 19.85
N THR A 11 6.68 -8.37 20.41
CA THR A 11 7.44 -7.15 20.67
C THR A 11 8.28 -6.84 19.46
N LEU A 12 8.19 -5.62 18.95
CA LEU A 12 8.96 -5.12 17.82
C LEU A 12 9.62 -3.82 18.21
N ASP A 13 10.89 -3.66 17.90
CA ASP A 13 11.55 -2.36 17.96
C ASP A 13 11.09 -1.50 16.78
N LEU A 14 10.66 -0.28 17.08
CA LEU A 14 10.19 0.70 16.11
C LEU A 14 10.93 2.01 16.34
N ASP A 15 11.38 2.64 15.25
CA ASP A 15 12.00 3.95 15.31
C ASP A 15 11.01 5.01 15.83
N ASP A 16 11.55 6.02 16.52
CA ASP A 16 10.74 7.07 17.17
C ASP A 16 9.93 7.91 16.17
N ASP A 17 10.49 8.14 14.97
CA ASP A 17 9.83 8.88 13.89
C ASP A 17 8.62 8.11 13.34
N LEU A 18 8.75 6.80 13.18
CA LEU A 18 7.67 5.92 12.77
C LEU A 18 6.56 5.90 13.81
N LEU A 19 6.91 5.81 15.10
CA LEU A 19 5.95 5.86 16.19
C LEU A 19 5.21 7.22 16.25
N ALA A 20 5.94 8.32 16.04
CA ALA A 20 5.38 9.68 15.99
C ALA A 20 4.41 9.86 14.82
N ALA A 21 4.72 9.30 13.66
CA ALA A 21 3.87 9.35 12.47
C ALA A 21 2.64 8.42 12.57
N ALA A 22 2.81 7.21 13.09
CA ALA A 22 1.75 6.19 13.11
C ALA A 22 0.65 6.48 14.13
N LYS A 23 0.99 7.03 15.31
CA LYS A 23 0.02 7.34 16.38
C LYS A 23 -1.14 8.25 15.93
N PRO A 24 -0.91 9.43 15.33
CA PRO A 24 -2.01 10.31 14.89
C PRO A 24 -2.85 9.66 13.78
N LEU A 25 -2.22 8.95 12.85
CA LEU A 25 -2.92 8.27 11.76
C LEU A 25 -3.84 7.15 12.27
N ALA A 26 -3.36 6.34 13.21
CA ALA A 26 -4.17 5.30 13.85
C ALA A 26 -5.37 5.91 14.59
N ARG A 27 -5.18 7.02 15.30
CA ARG A 27 -6.26 7.76 15.97
C ARG A 27 -7.28 8.32 14.97
N GLN A 28 -6.82 8.94 13.89
CA GLN A 28 -7.68 9.46 12.83
C GLN A 28 -8.54 8.36 12.19
N GLN A 29 -8.01 7.14 12.08
CA GLN A 29 -8.73 5.98 11.54
C GLN A 29 -9.54 5.21 12.59
N GLY A 30 -9.49 5.60 13.87
CA GLY A 30 -10.23 4.92 14.95
C GLY A 30 -9.75 3.49 15.25
N VAL A 31 -8.48 3.17 14.99
CA VAL A 31 -7.90 1.84 15.22
C VAL A 31 -6.74 1.89 16.22
N THR A 32 -6.39 0.74 16.80
CA THR A 32 -5.20 0.65 17.67
C THR A 32 -3.91 0.75 16.86
N LEU A 33 -2.83 1.22 17.50
CA LEU A 33 -1.51 1.30 16.85
C LEU A 33 -1.05 -0.07 16.33
N GLY A 34 -1.18 -1.13 17.12
CA GLY A 34 -0.81 -2.48 16.71
C GLY A 34 -1.60 -2.97 15.48
N GLN A 35 -2.88 -2.61 15.39
CA GLN A 35 -3.72 -2.97 14.24
C GLN A 35 -3.36 -2.15 13.00
N PHE A 36 -3.06 -0.86 13.16
CA PHE A 36 -2.56 0.01 12.10
C PHE A 36 -1.24 -0.52 11.51
N ILE A 37 -0.25 -0.80 12.36
CA ILE A 37 1.04 -1.37 11.94
C ILE A 37 0.86 -2.75 11.29
N SER A 38 0.01 -3.61 11.86
CA SER A 38 -0.29 -4.92 11.27
C SER A 38 -0.90 -4.81 9.86
N ASN A 39 -1.76 -3.81 9.62
CA ASN A 39 -2.33 -3.55 8.31
C ASN A 39 -1.26 -3.06 7.32
N LEU A 40 -0.39 -2.13 7.74
CA LEU A 40 0.72 -1.65 6.92
C LEU A 40 1.67 -2.79 6.54
N ALA A 41 2.03 -3.66 7.49
CA ALA A 41 2.87 -4.82 7.24
C ALA A 41 2.22 -5.81 6.26
N ARG A 42 0.89 -6.03 6.35
CA ARG A 42 0.17 -6.85 5.36
C ARG A 42 0.21 -6.22 3.96
N LEU A 43 0.02 -4.91 3.85
CA LEU A 43 0.08 -4.21 2.57
C LEU A 43 1.48 -4.25 1.93
N SER A 44 2.53 -4.07 2.73
CA SER A 44 3.91 -4.14 2.24
C SER A 44 4.28 -5.55 1.79
N LEU A 45 3.91 -6.59 2.55
CA LEU A 45 4.13 -7.98 2.17
C LEU A 45 3.29 -8.39 0.95
N ALA A 46 2.06 -7.87 0.81
CA ALA A 46 1.22 -8.09 -0.38
C ALA A 46 1.79 -7.40 -1.63
N THR A 47 2.56 -6.32 -1.47
CA THR A 47 3.27 -5.60 -2.54
C THR A 47 4.52 -6.37 -3.04
N THR A 48 4.49 -7.70 -3.00
CA THR A 48 5.53 -8.58 -3.60
C THR A 48 5.27 -8.83 -5.08
N ALA A 49 4.37 -8.11 -5.75
CA ALA A 49 4.38 -8.06 -7.20
C ALA A 49 5.63 -7.27 -7.62
N PRO A 50 6.59 -7.86 -8.35
CA PRO A 50 7.82 -7.17 -8.70
C PRO A 50 7.46 -5.91 -9.52
N MET A 51 7.66 -4.74 -8.92
CA MET A 51 7.58 -3.48 -9.64
C MET A 51 8.66 -3.51 -10.73
N LYS A 52 8.22 -3.49 -11.99
CA LYS A 52 9.17 -3.50 -13.11
C LYS A 52 9.82 -2.13 -13.19
N VAL A 53 11.14 -2.09 -13.09
CA VAL A 53 11.91 -0.88 -13.38
C VAL A 53 12.36 -0.94 -14.85
N ARG A 54 12.19 0.15 -15.59
CA ARG A 54 12.76 0.31 -16.94
C ARG A 54 13.40 1.69 -17.05
N ASN A 55 14.68 1.73 -17.36
CA ASN A 55 15.49 2.96 -17.47
C ASN A 55 15.42 3.83 -16.20
N GLY A 56 15.48 3.23 -15.01
CA GLY A 56 15.43 3.94 -13.72
C GLY A 56 14.04 4.43 -13.30
N ILE A 57 13.00 4.17 -14.10
CA ILE A 57 11.63 4.58 -13.81
C ILE A 57 10.80 3.37 -13.39
N LEU A 58 10.01 3.52 -12.32
CA LEU A 58 9.02 2.54 -11.88
C LEU A 58 7.89 2.45 -12.92
N LEU A 59 7.68 1.27 -13.49
CA LEU A 59 6.57 1.01 -14.40
C LEU A 59 5.31 0.67 -13.59
N LEU A 60 4.22 1.38 -13.89
CA LEU A 60 2.90 1.02 -13.42
C LEU A 60 2.50 -0.34 -14.02
N THR A 61 1.97 -1.23 -13.17
CA THR A 61 1.40 -2.51 -13.64
C THR A 61 0.05 -2.25 -14.30
N PRO A 62 -0.14 -2.56 -15.60
CA PRO A 62 -1.43 -2.39 -16.26
C PRO A 62 -2.49 -3.28 -15.60
N LYS A 63 -3.70 -2.75 -15.41
CA LYS A 63 -4.84 -3.58 -14.99
C LYS A 63 -5.15 -4.60 -16.10
N PRO A 64 -5.40 -5.89 -15.77
CA PRO A 64 -5.81 -6.87 -16.76
C PRO A 64 -7.06 -6.39 -17.52
N GLY A 65 -7.02 -6.45 -18.85
CA GLY A 65 -8.14 -6.04 -19.71
C GLY A 65 -8.31 -4.53 -19.89
N ALA A 66 -7.45 -3.70 -19.31
CA ALA A 66 -7.48 -2.26 -19.59
C ALA A 66 -7.15 -1.98 -21.08
N PRO A 67 -7.89 -1.08 -21.75
CA PRO A 67 -7.58 -0.70 -23.12
C PRO A 67 -6.20 -0.03 -23.19
N ARG A 68 -5.50 -0.21 -24.32
CA ARG A 68 -4.25 0.52 -24.56
C ARG A 68 -4.58 2.02 -24.65
N PRO A 69 -3.83 2.89 -23.96
CA PRO A 69 -4.00 4.32 -24.14
C PRO A 69 -3.72 4.70 -25.60
N ASP A 70 -4.56 5.54 -26.17
CA ASP A 70 -4.37 6.17 -27.47
C ASP A 70 -4.37 7.70 -27.34
N MET A 71 -4.01 8.37 -28.43
CA MET A 71 -3.92 9.84 -28.45
C MET A 71 -5.29 10.51 -28.33
N GLU A 72 -6.36 9.85 -28.75
CA GLU A 72 -7.72 10.40 -28.64
C GLU A 72 -8.12 10.52 -27.17
N LEU A 73 -7.94 9.44 -26.40
CA LEU A 73 -8.17 9.41 -24.95
C LEU A 73 -7.31 10.44 -24.22
N VAL A 74 -6.03 10.54 -24.56
CA VAL A 74 -5.10 11.47 -23.91
C VAL A 74 -5.50 12.93 -24.16
N ASN A 75 -5.85 13.27 -25.41
CA ASN A 75 -6.27 14.63 -25.72
C ASN A 75 -7.59 14.98 -25.03
N ARG A 76 -8.57 14.07 -25.03
CA ARG A 76 -9.85 14.28 -24.33
C ARG A 76 -9.63 14.59 -22.84
N LEU A 77 -8.83 13.79 -22.13
CA LEU A 77 -8.56 14.01 -20.70
C LEU A 77 -7.80 15.30 -20.41
N ARG A 78 -6.92 15.75 -21.31
CA ARG A 78 -6.17 17.01 -21.16
C ARG A 78 -7.08 18.22 -21.32
N ASP A 79 -8.00 18.15 -22.28
CA ASP A 79 -8.87 19.26 -22.65
C ASP A 79 -10.14 19.31 -21.74
N GLU A 80 -10.32 18.33 -20.86
CA GLU A 80 -11.37 18.24 -19.83
C GLU A 80 -11.01 18.94 -18.48
N GLU A 81 -9.85 19.59 -18.38
CA GLU A 81 -9.52 20.58 -17.33
C GLU A 81 -9.66 22.04 -17.80
#